data_AF-A0A8B8PWY5-F1
#
_entry.id   AF-A0A8B8PWY5-F1
#
_cell.length_a   1.000
_cell.length_b   1.000
_cell.length_c   1.000
_cell.angle_alpha   90.00
_cell.angle_beta   90.00
_cell.angle_gamma   90.00
#
_symmetry.space_group_name_H-M   'P 1'
#
loop_
_entity.id
_entity.type
_entity.pdbx_description
1 polymer ?
#
loop_
_entity_poly.entity_id
_entity_poly.type
_entity_poly.pdbx_seq_one_letter_code
_entity_poly.pdbx_strand_id
1 'polypeptide(L)'
;MAKGKSLTKEEELLLQDFSRDVSQKSSLLFYGNAALVSLLPLYLFTRIHLMDIGLSVTTLLLLAIVSGTSTWLISTAYKDTKFVLKHKIAQKKGDIIAKEVARQVANDKNLGKREKDDRILMEKNEVSDYESMTLSIFYTNAMFLASVVVLSSFILGPLTPNPNTNYALSVLGSAGLASLLSSH
;
A
#
# COMPACT_ATOMS: atom_id res chain seq x y z
N MET A 1 5.14 -3.60 37.37
CA MET A 1 4.62 -2.59 36.42
C MET A 1 5.65 -1.47 36.31
N ALA A 2 6.44 -1.44 35.23
CA ALA A 2 7.38 -0.35 34.99
C ALA A 2 6.63 0.82 34.35
N LYS A 3 6.69 1.99 35.02
CA LYS A 3 6.05 3.24 34.62
C LYS A 3 6.75 3.74 33.35
N GLY A 4 6.03 3.76 32.22
CA GLY A 4 6.56 4.13 30.91
C GLY A 4 7.18 5.53 30.93
N LYS A 5 8.47 5.62 30.59
CA LYS A 5 9.12 6.89 30.27
C LYS A 5 8.47 7.43 29.00
N SER A 6 7.94 8.65 29.05
CA SER A 6 7.54 9.38 27.84
C SER A 6 8.78 9.58 26.98
N LEU A 7 8.74 9.10 25.74
CA LEU A 7 9.83 9.24 24.78
C LEU A 7 10.08 10.72 24.50
N THR A 8 11.35 11.09 24.29
CA THR A 8 11.69 12.44 23.84
C THR A 8 11.24 12.64 22.39
N LYS A 9 10.96 13.88 21.97
CA LYS A 9 10.53 14.18 20.59
C LYS A 9 11.47 13.64 19.52
N GLU A 10 12.77 13.59 19.82
CA GLU A 10 13.77 13.01 18.91
C GLU A 10 13.62 11.48 18.82
N GLU A 11 13.39 10.79 19.93
CA GLU A 11 13.11 9.35 19.94
C GLU A 11 11.79 9.02 19.24
N GLU A 12 10.76 9.85 19.37
CA GLU A 12 9.49 9.70 18.64
C GLU A 12 9.66 9.91 17.14
N LEU A 13 10.48 10.88 16.71
CA LEU A 13 10.77 11.12 15.29
C LEU A 13 11.57 9.96 14.68
N LEU A 14 12.56 9.43 15.42
CA LEU A 14 13.29 8.25 15.01
C LEU A 14 12.38 7.03 14.92
N LEU A 15 11.53 6.82 15.93
CA LEU A 15 10.53 5.74 15.90
C LEU A 15 9.54 5.89 14.77
N GLN A 16 9.18 7.11 14.39
CA GLN A 16 8.30 7.36 13.24
C GLN A 16 8.97 7.01 11.92
N ASP A 17 10.26 7.29 11.76
CA ASP A 17 11.03 6.91 10.57
C ASP A 17 11.28 5.39 10.48
N PHE A 18 11.33 4.69 11.63
CA PHE A 18 11.43 3.23 11.69
C PHE A 18 10.09 2.50 11.76
N SER A 19 8.99 3.20 12.04
CA SER A 19 7.66 2.61 12.09
C SER A 19 7.11 2.43 10.69
N ARG A 20 6.41 1.32 10.50
CA ARG A 20 5.59 1.07 9.30
C ARG A 20 4.25 1.81 9.37
N ASP A 21 3.96 2.48 10.48
CA ASP A 21 2.74 3.24 10.65
C ASP A 21 2.74 4.49 9.77
N VAL A 22 1.65 4.66 9.04
CA VAL A 22 1.45 5.78 8.15
C VAL A 22 0.55 6.81 8.81
N SER A 23 0.74 8.09 8.46
CA SER A 23 -0.13 9.18 8.91
C SER A 23 -1.61 8.86 8.68
N GLN A 24 -2.51 9.32 9.55
CA GLN A 24 -3.95 9.06 9.46
C GLN A 24 -4.54 9.38 8.07
N LYS A 25 -4.07 10.46 7.43
CA LYS A 25 -4.48 10.83 6.06
C LYS A 25 -4.04 9.79 5.03
N SER A 26 -2.80 9.30 5.13
CA SER A 26 -2.26 8.25 4.25
C SER A 26 -2.92 6.91 4.50
N SER A 27 -3.22 6.57 5.76
CA SER A 27 -3.97 5.37 6.13
C SER A 27 -5.38 5.38 5.53
N LEU A 28 -6.10 6.50 5.62
CA LEU A 28 -7.43 6.63 5.02
C LEU A 28 -7.38 6.43 3.50
N LEU A 29 -6.41 7.05 2.83
CA LEU A 29 -6.20 6.87 1.39
C LEU A 29 -5.87 5.42 1.03
N PHE A 30 -5.10 4.71 1.87
CA PHE A 30 -4.81 3.30 1.70
C PHE A 30 -6.03 2.40 1.88
N TYR A 31 -6.80 2.58 2.96
CA TYR A 31 -8.03 1.81 3.14
C TYR A 31 -9.08 2.09 2.06
N GLY A 32 -9.21 3.35 1.62
CA GLY A 32 -10.10 3.71 0.51
C GLY A 32 -9.73 3.02 -0.80
N ASN A 33 -8.45 3.08 -1.18
CA ASN A 33 -7.97 2.39 -2.38
C ASN A 33 -8.06 0.87 -2.25
N ALA A 34 -7.74 0.32 -1.07
CA ALA A 34 -7.81 -1.11 -0.80
C ALA A 34 -9.24 -1.63 -0.92
N ALA A 35 -10.22 -0.87 -0.42
CA ALA A 35 -11.63 -1.21 -0.57
C ALA A 35 -12.05 -1.23 -2.05
N LEU A 36 -11.70 -0.19 -2.82
CA LEU A 36 -12.05 -0.13 -4.24
C LEU A 36 -11.42 -1.28 -5.04
N VAL A 37 -10.13 -1.56 -4.85
CA VAL A 37 -9.46 -2.64 -5.58
C VAL A 37 -9.98 -4.02 -5.16
N SER A 38 -10.35 -4.22 -3.89
CA SER A 38 -10.90 -5.48 -3.39
C SER A 38 -12.25 -5.83 -4.01
N LEU A 39 -13.00 -4.83 -4.47
CA LEU A 39 -14.29 -5.02 -5.13
C LEU A 39 -14.14 -5.33 -6.63
N LEU A 40 -13.01 -5.02 -7.27
CA LEU A 40 -12.82 -5.28 -8.71
C LEU A 40 -12.95 -6.76 -9.09
N PRO A 41 -12.39 -7.72 -8.32
CA PRO A 41 -12.63 -9.15 -8.56
C PRO A 41 -14.11 -9.54 -8.59
N LEU A 42 -15.00 -8.86 -7.84
CA LEU A 42 -16.44 -9.14 -7.90
C LEU A 42 -16.97 -8.96 -9.32
N TYR A 43 -16.55 -7.88 -9.99
CA TYR A 43 -16.95 -7.63 -11.37
C TYR A 43 -16.46 -8.75 -12.30
N LEU A 44 -15.21 -9.19 -12.12
CA LEU A 44 -14.62 -10.28 -12.91
C LEU A 44 -15.38 -11.59 -12.72
N PHE A 45 -15.70 -11.97 -11.49
CA PHE A 45 -16.37 -13.25 -11.20
C PHE A 45 -17.83 -13.27 -11.64
N THR A 46 -18.49 -12.12 -11.60
CA THR A 46 -19.91 -12.02 -11.95
C THR A 46 -20.12 -11.95 -13.46
N ARG A 47 -19.19 -11.33 -14.20
CA ARG A 47 -19.27 -11.23 -15.67
C ARG A 47 -18.61 -12.38 -16.40
N ILE A 48 -17.44 -12.84 -15.94
CA ILE A 48 -16.64 -13.83 -16.67
C ILE A 48 -16.90 -15.24 -16.16
N HIS A 49 -16.87 -15.43 -14.84
CA HIS A 49 -17.07 -16.75 -14.22
C HIS A 49 -18.56 -17.06 -13.97
N LEU A 50 -19.47 -16.18 -14.44
CA LEU A 50 -20.92 -16.31 -14.33
C LEU A 50 -21.37 -16.68 -12.90
N MET A 51 -20.68 -16.13 -11.89
CA MET A 51 -21.04 -16.33 -10.50
C MET A 51 -22.38 -15.65 -10.24
N ASP A 52 -23.39 -16.45 -9.88
CA ASP A 52 -24.70 -15.93 -9.53
C ASP A 52 -24.62 -15.18 -8.20
N ILE A 53 -24.77 -13.86 -8.26
CA ILE A 53 -25.02 -13.02 -7.08
C ILE A 53 -26.51 -13.14 -6.73
N GLY A 54 -26.96 -14.36 -6.46
CA GLY A 54 -28.28 -14.55 -5.89
C GLY A 54 -28.33 -13.74 -4.59
N LEU A 55 -29.50 -13.17 -4.26
CA LEU A 55 -29.79 -12.56 -2.95
C LEU A 55 -29.78 -13.59 -1.79
N SER A 56 -29.07 -14.71 -1.97
CA SER A 56 -28.81 -15.68 -0.92
C SER A 56 -27.87 -15.05 0.10
N VAL A 57 -28.33 -15.04 1.35
CA VAL A 57 -27.61 -14.50 2.51
C VAL A 57 -26.21 -15.10 2.61
N THR A 58 -26.04 -16.38 2.26
CA THR A 58 -24.75 -17.08 2.31
C THR A 58 -23.72 -16.49 1.34
N THR A 59 -24.13 -16.20 0.10
CA THR A 59 -23.23 -15.59 -0.91
C THR A 59 -22.86 -14.17 -0.48
N LEU A 60 -23.82 -13.39 0.00
CA LEU A 60 -23.57 -12.02 0.46
C LEU A 60 -22.60 -11.97 1.66
N LEU A 61 -22.75 -12.89 2.61
CA LEU A 61 -21.83 -13.02 3.74
C LEU A 61 -20.42 -13.40 3.27
N LEU A 62 -20.29 -14.34 2.33
CA LEU A 62 -19.00 -14.71 1.75
C LEU A 62 -18.33 -13.51 1.07
N LEU A 63 -19.08 -12.76 0.28
CA LEU A 63 -18.56 -11.56 -0.39
C LEU A 63 -18.09 -10.50 0.61
N ALA A 64 -18.87 -10.26 1.67
CA ALA A 64 -18.50 -9.32 2.72
C ALA A 64 -17.23 -9.76 3.46
N ILE A 65 -17.12 -11.04 3.81
CA ILE A 65 -15.95 -11.59 4.51
C ILE A 65 -14.71 -11.51 3.61
N VAL A 66 -14.80 -11.97 2.37
CA VAL A 66 -13.66 -11.99 1.44
C VAL A 66 -13.22 -10.58 1.07
N SER A 67 -14.16 -9.66 0.80
CA SER A 67 -13.82 -8.26 0.47
C SER A 67 -13.24 -7.53 1.68
N GLY A 68 -13.79 -7.77 2.88
CA GLY A 68 -13.28 -7.17 4.12
C GLY A 68 -11.87 -7.66 4.47
N THR A 69 -11.65 -8.97 4.43
CA THR A 69 -10.33 -9.56 4.71
C THR A 69 -9.29 -9.19 3.65
N SER A 70 -9.65 -9.17 2.37
CA SER A 70 -8.74 -8.69 1.31
C SER A 70 -8.44 -7.19 1.41
N THR A 71 -9.42 -6.34 1.74
CA THR A 71 -9.18 -4.92 2.03
C THR A 71 -8.17 -4.74 3.16
N TRP A 72 -8.30 -5.53 4.23
CA TRP A 72 -7.36 -5.49 5.35
C TRP A 72 -5.94 -5.92 4.94
N LEU A 73 -5.82 -7.03 4.21
CA LEU A 73 -4.52 -7.54 3.73
C LEU A 73 -3.84 -6.57 2.75
N ILE A 74 -4.59 -6.02 1.79
CA ILE A 74 -4.07 -5.07 0.79
C ILE A 74 -3.68 -3.74 1.44
N SER A 75 -4.47 -3.26 2.41
CA SER A 75 -4.13 -2.05 3.17
C SER A 75 -2.82 -2.22 3.95
N THR A 76 -2.60 -3.38 4.57
CA THR A 76 -1.32 -3.72 5.21
C THR A 76 -0.19 -3.79 4.18
N ALA A 77 -0.44 -4.41 3.01
CA ALA A 77 0.54 -4.51 1.94
C ALA A 77 0.96 -3.13 1.37
N TYR A 78 0.04 -2.16 1.29
CA TYR A 78 0.39 -0.80 0.90
C TYR A 78 1.32 -0.12 1.90
N LYS A 79 1.12 -0.34 3.21
CA LYS A 79 1.97 0.23 4.27
C LYS A 79 3.37 -0.36 4.19
N ASP A 80 3.48 -1.68 4.07
CA ASP A 80 4.75 -2.39 3.98
C ASP A 80 5.50 -1.99 2.69
N THR A 81 4.81 -1.98 1.54
CA THR A 81 5.41 -1.55 0.27
C THR A 81 5.83 -0.08 0.32
N LYS A 82 5.02 0.82 0.92
CA LYS A 82 5.39 2.24 1.07
C LYS A 82 6.68 2.36 1.89
N PHE A 83 6.80 1.62 2.99
CA PHE A 83 8.00 1.64 3.84
C PHE A 83 9.25 1.23 3.06
N VAL A 84 9.19 0.11 2.34
CA VAL A 84 10.31 -0.40 1.51
C VAL A 84 10.66 0.59 0.38
N LEU A 85 9.66 1.15 -0.30
CA LEU A 85 9.88 2.09 -1.40
C LEU A 85 10.42 3.43 -0.93
N LYS A 86 9.95 3.95 0.21
CA LYS A 86 10.44 5.21 0.78
C LYS A 86 11.96 5.15 1.00
N HIS A 87 12.46 4.05 1.58
CA HIS A 87 13.90 3.87 1.77
C HIS A 87 14.67 3.81 0.43
N LYS A 88 14.16 3.03 -0.54
CA LYS A 88 14.78 2.89 -1.88
C LYS A 88 14.81 4.22 -2.65
N ILE A 89 13.75 5.02 -2.57
CA ILE A 89 13.63 6.33 -3.22
C ILE A 89 14.55 7.35 -2.55
N ALA A 90 14.57 7.39 -1.21
CA ALA A 90 15.45 8.27 -0.45
C ALA A 90 16.94 8.02 -0.75
N GLN A 91 17.33 6.77 -1.02
CA GLN A 91 18.69 6.40 -1.43
C GLN A 91 18.99 6.77 -2.90
N LYS A 92 18.10 6.45 -3.84
CA LYS A 92 18.37 6.63 -5.28
C LYS A 92 18.13 8.04 -5.80
N LYS A 93 17.07 8.71 -5.33
CA LYS A 93 16.67 10.04 -5.78
C LYS A 93 17.04 11.14 -4.80
N GLY A 94 17.37 10.79 -3.56
CA GLY A 94 17.74 11.74 -2.53
C GLY A 94 18.88 12.67 -2.95
N ASP A 95 19.92 12.12 -3.57
CA ASP A 95 21.10 12.89 -3.96
C ASP A 95 20.82 13.80 -5.17
N ILE A 96 19.95 13.37 -6.07
CA ILE A 96 19.52 14.15 -7.24
C ILE A 96 18.67 15.33 -6.79
N ILE A 97 17.69 15.08 -5.91
CA ILE A 97 16.80 16.11 -5.35
C ILE A 97 17.62 17.10 -4.52
N ALA A 98 18.55 16.61 -3.68
CA ALA A 98 19.43 17.48 -2.89
C ALA A 98 20.27 18.41 -3.78
N LYS A 99 20.79 17.90 -4.90
CA LYS A 99 21.57 18.70 -5.85
C LYS A 99 20.70 19.74 -6.58
N GLU A 100 19.46 19.41 -6.88
CA GLU A 100 18.53 20.31 -7.56
C GLU A 100 18.04 21.44 -6.63
N VAL A 101 17.59 21.09 -5.42
CA VAL A 101 17.15 22.08 -4.42
C VAL A 101 18.33 22.95 -3.97
N ALA A 102 19.53 22.38 -3.81
CA ALA A 102 20.73 23.17 -3.53
C ALA A 102 21.02 24.22 -4.62
N ARG A 103 20.76 23.92 -5.90
CA ARG A 103 20.91 24.89 -6.99
C ARG A 103 19.85 26.00 -6.95
N GLN A 104 18.59 25.64 -6.66
CA GLN A 104 17.50 26.61 -6.56
C GLN A 104 17.72 27.56 -5.38
N VAL A 105 18.20 27.04 -4.26
CA VAL A 105 18.42 27.80 -3.02
C VAL A 105 19.81 28.48 -3.00
N ALA A 106 20.76 28.08 -3.85
CA ALA A 106 22.07 28.73 -3.97
C ALA A 106 21.98 30.20 -4.43
N ASN A 107 21.02 30.53 -5.29
CA ASN A 107 20.84 31.89 -5.81
C ASN A 107 20.17 32.85 -4.81
N ASP A 108 19.56 32.31 -3.75
CA ASP A 108 18.88 33.12 -2.75
C ASP A 108 19.87 33.56 -1.66
N LYS A 109 20.28 34.83 -1.71
CA LYS A 109 21.26 35.42 -0.77
C LYS A 109 20.67 35.72 0.61
N ASN A 110 19.34 35.66 0.75
CA ASN A 110 18.64 35.98 1.99
C ASN A 110 18.47 34.78 2.94
N LEU A 111 18.74 33.57 2.48
CA LEU A 111 18.58 32.35 3.28
C LEU A 111 19.88 31.98 4.00
N GLY A 112 19.80 31.74 5.31
CA GLY A 112 20.94 31.25 6.10
C GLY A 112 21.29 29.80 5.75
N LYS A 113 22.56 29.40 5.84
CA LYS A 113 23.04 28.04 5.48
C LYS A 113 22.18 26.92 6.09
N ARG A 114 21.76 27.08 7.35
CA ARG A 114 20.89 26.14 8.05
C ARG A 114 19.49 26.03 7.45
N GLU A 115 18.88 27.14 7.06
CA GLU A 115 17.54 27.15 6.43
C GLU A 115 17.57 26.51 5.04
N LYS A 116 18.71 26.63 4.33
CA LYS A 116 18.90 25.96 3.03
C LYS A 116 18.93 24.43 3.20
N ASP A 117 19.68 23.95 4.19
CA ASP A 117 19.78 22.53 4.50
C ASP A 117 18.42 21.97 4.98
N ASP A 118 17.69 22.73 5.80
CA ASP A 118 16.34 22.36 6.27
C ASP A 118 15.34 22.23 5.10
N ARG A 119 15.36 23.15 4.13
CA ARG A 119 14.51 23.06 2.93
C ARG A 119 14.83 21.84 2.07
N ILE A 120 16.12 21.55 1.88
CA ILE A 120 16.55 20.36 1.13
C ILE A 120 16.03 19.09 1.81
N LEU A 121 16.13 19.02 3.14
CA LEU A 121 15.65 17.88 3.91
C LEU A 121 14.11 17.75 3.84
N MET A 122 13.38 18.85 3.95
CA MET A 122 11.92 18.85 3.85
C MET A 122 11.44 18.40 2.47
N GLU A 123 12.01 18.96 1.40
CA GLU A 123 11.63 18.61 0.02
C GLU A 123 11.94 17.14 -0.29
N LYS A 124 13.12 16.65 0.14
CA LYS A 124 13.50 15.24 -0.03
C LYS A 124 12.51 14.32 0.68
N ASN A 125 12.09 14.67 1.90
CA ASN A 125 11.14 13.86 2.65
C ASN A 125 9.75 13.90 2.01
N GLU A 126 9.26 15.08 1.60
CA GLU A 126 7.94 15.24 0.99
C GLU A 126 7.82 14.49 -0.34
N VAL A 127 8.79 14.66 -1.24
CA VAL A 127 8.81 13.96 -2.53
C VAL A 127 8.91 12.45 -2.31
N SER A 128 9.75 11.99 -1.39
CA SER A 128 9.88 10.57 -1.09
C SER A 128 8.59 9.98 -0.50
N ASP A 129 7.89 10.72 0.37
CA ASP A 129 6.65 10.24 0.97
C ASP A 129 5.50 10.17 -0.04
N TYR A 130 5.40 11.15 -0.95
CA TYR A 130 4.40 11.18 -2.01
C TYR A 130 4.64 10.11 -3.08
N GLU A 131 5.87 10.02 -3.60
CA GLU A 131 6.21 9.03 -4.64
C GLU A 131 6.08 7.61 -4.11
N SER A 132 6.57 7.34 -2.90
CA SER A 132 6.46 6.00 -2.28
C SER A 132 5.01 5.59 -2.06
N MET A 133 4.14 6.54 -1.69
CA MET A 133 2.72 6.30 -1.50
C MET A 133 2.01 5.97 -2.82
N THR A 134 2.25 6.74 -3.88
CA THR A 134 1.60 6.47 -5.18
C THR A 134 2.10 5.15 -5.78
N LEU A 135 3.40 4.89 -5.71
CA LEU A 135 4.00 3.66 -6.22
C LEU A 135 3.59 2.43 -5.41
N SER A 136 3.41 2.55 -4.08
CA SER A 136 2.96 1.43 -3.27
C SER A 136 1.54 1.00 -3.63
N ILE A 137 0.65 1.96 -3.85
CA ILE A 137 -0.72 1.70 -4.31
C ILE A 137 -0.69 1.01 -5.68
N PHE A 138 0.04 1.58 -6.64
CA PHE A 138 0.11 1.04 -8.00
C PHE A 138 0.70 -0.38 -8.04
N TYR A 139 1.86 -0.60 -7.43
CA TYR A 139 2.55 -1.89 -7.47
C TYR A 139 1.73 -3.00 -6.79
N THR A 140 1.21 -2.72 -5.60
CA THR A 140 0.39 -3.68 -4.85
C THR A 140 -0.90 -3.99 -5.60
N ASN A 141 -1.55 -3.00 -6.22
CA ASN A 141 -2.75 -3.22 -7.04
C ASN A 141 -2.47 -4.07 -8.27
N ALA A 142 -1.40 -3.76 -8.99
CA ALA A 142 -0.99 -4.52 -10.17
C ALA A 142 -0.71 -5.98 -9.80
N MET A 143 0.07 -6.21 -8.74
CA MET A 143 0.38 -7.55 -8.23
C MET A 143 -0.87 -8.31 -7.79
N PHE A 144 -1.76 -7.67 -7.04
CA PHE A 144 -3.01 -8.28 -6.58
C PHE A 144 -3.90 -8.67 -7.77
N LEU A 145 -4.20 -7.73 -8.67
CA LEU A 145 -5.10 -7.98 -9.80
C LEU A 145 -4.52 -9.00 -10.79
N ALA A 146 -3.22 -8.92 -11.09
CA ALA A 146 -2.56 -9.91 -11.95
C ALA A 146 -2.64 -11.31 -11.33
N SER A 147 -2.38 -11.42 -10.02
CA SER A 147 -2.48 -12.69 -9.30
C SER A 147 -3.91 -13.22 -9.29
N VAL A 148 -4.92 -12.36 -9.10
CA VAL A 148 -6.34 -12.76 -9.13
C VAL A 148 -6.69 -13.34 -10.49
N VAL A 149 -6.33 -12.67 -11.58
CA VAL A 149 -6.62 -13.15 -12.94
C VAL A 149 -5.94 -14.49 -13.20
N VAL A 150 -4.64 -14.62 -12.85
CA VAL A 150 -3.89 -15.86 -13.07
C VAL A 150 -4.46 -17.01 -12.23
N LEU A 151 -4.69 -16.78 -10.93
CA LEU A 151 -5.23 -17.79 -10.03
C LEU A 151 -6.64 -18.21 -10.44
N SER A 152 -7.53 -17.26 -10.67
CA SER A 152 -8.93 -17.55 -11.00
C SER A 152 -9.11 -18.28 -12.32
N SER A 153 -8.39 -17.85 -13.36
CA SER A 153 -8.64 -18.31 -14.73
C SER A 153 -7.83 -19.56 -15.09
N PHE A 154 -6.57 -19.65 -14.66
CA PHE A 154 -5.65 -20.70 -15.11
C PHE A 154 -5.40 -21.79 -14.07
N ILE A 155 -5.42 -21.45 -12.78
CA ILE A 155 -5.07 -22.40 -11.72
C ILE A 155 -6.34 -22.99 -11.09
N LEU A 156 -7.18 -22.13 -10.51
CA LEU A 156 -8.38 -22.53 -9.76
C LEU A 156 -9.60 -22.72 -10.66
N GLY A 157 -9.66 -22.06 -11.82
CA GLY A 157 -10.72 -22.26 -12.81
C GLY A 157 -10.94 -23.73 -13.17
N PRO A 158 -9.89 -24.48 -13.53
CA PRO A 158 -10.00 -25.92 -13.79
C PRO A 158 -10.20 -26.79 -12.53
N LEU A 159 -9.72 -26.35 -11.37
CA LEU A 159 -9.70 -27.14 -10.13
C LEU A 159 -10.94 -26.99 -9.26
N THR A 160 -11.68 -25.89 -9.39
CA THR A 160 -12.83 -25.55 -8.53
C THR A 160 -14.08 -25.31 -9.36
N PRO A 161 -14.96 -26.33 -9.52
CA PRO A 161 -16.21 -26.19 -10.27
C PRO A 161 -17.21 -25.20 -9.64
N ASN A 162 -17.04 -24.88 -8.35
CA ASN A 162 -17.88 -23.92 -7.64
C ASN A 162 -17.29 -22.49 -7.74
N PRO A 163 -17.98 -21.55 -8.41
CA PRO A 163 -17.51 -20.17 -8.58
C PRO A 163 -17.26 -19.43 -7.26
N ASN A 164 -18.02 -19.72 -6.20
CA ASN A 164 -17.86 -19.08 -4.89
C ASN A 164 -16.57 -19.50 -4.21
N THR A 165 -16.19 -20.78 -4.35
CA THR A 165 -14.93 -21.31 -3.82
C THR A 165 -13.75 -20.77 -4.60
N ASN A 166 -13.86 -20.69 -5.93
CA ASN A 166 -12.84 -20.09 -6.79
C ASN A 166 -12.62 -18.61 -6.40
N TYR A 167 -13.70 -17.84 -6.23
CA TYR A 167 -13.64 -16.44 -5.81
C TYR A 167 -12.89 -16.27 -4.49
N ALA A 168 -13.31 -17.00 -3.45
CA ALA A 168 -12.69 -16.89 -2.13
C ALA A 168 -11.20 -17.23 -2.17
N LEU A 169 -10.83 -18.36 -2.79
CA LEU A 169 -9.43 -18.80 -2.84
C LEU A 169 -8.56 -17.90 -3.71
N SER A 170 -9.06 -17.46 -4.87
CA SER A 170 -8.30 -16.58 -5.77
C SER A 170 -8.05 -15.21 -5.16
N VAL A 171 -9.08 -14.61 -4.56
CA VAL A 171 -8.99 -13.27 -3.96
C VAL A 171 -8.16 -13.29 -2.68
N LEU A 172 -8.42 -14.23 -1.77
CA LEU A 172 -7.65 -14.33 -0.53
C LEU A 172 -6.22 -14.78 -0.78
N GLY A 173 -6.02 -15.73 -1.71
CA GLY A 173 -4.69 -16.17 -2.13
C GLY A 173 -3.89 -15.01 -2.72
N SER A 174 -4.48 -14.23 -3.61
CA SER A 174 -3.81 -13.06 -4.21
C SER A 174 -3.52 -11.96 -3.19
N ALA A 175 -4.46 -11.67 -2.28
CA ALA A 175 -4.25 -10.68 -1.22
C ALA A 175 -3.17 -11.13 -0.22
N GLY A 176 -3.15 -12.42 0.12
CA GLY A 176 -2.10 -13.02 0.94
C GLY A 176 -0.74 -12.96 0.25
N LEU A 177 -0.65 -13.32 -1.03
CA LEU A 177 0.58 -13.21 -1.82
C LEU A 177 1.08 -11.76 -1.90
N ALA A 178 0.19 -10.81 -2.16
CA ALA A 178 0.55 -9.39 -2.20
C ALA A 178 1.09 -8.90 -0.85
N SER A 179 0.47 -9.33 0.25
CA SER A 179 0.93 -9.01 1.61
C SER A 179 2.30 -9.63 1.91
N LEU A 180 2.50 -10.91 1.61
CA LEU A 180 3.80 -11.57 1.82
C LEU A 180 4.92 -10.91 1.00
N LEU A 181 4.68 -10.64 -0.28
CA LEU A 181 5.68 -10.02 -1.15
C LEU A 181 5.95 -8.56 -0.81
N SER A 182 4.98 -7.83 -0.25
CA SER A 182 5.19 -6.44 0.18
C SER A 182 6.17 -6.27 1.34
N SER A 183 6.38 -7.35 2.11
CA SER A 183 7.27 -7.35 3.26
C SER A 183 8.76 -7.53 2.91
N HIS A 184 9.08 -7.82 1.65
CA HIS A 184 10.41 -8.10 1.10
C HIS A 184 10.84 -7.07 0.03
#